data_AF-A0A7C7HHQ6-F1
#
_entry.id   AF-A0A7C7HHQ6-F1
#
_cell.length_a   1.000
_cell.length_b   1.000
_cell.length_c   1.000
_cell.angle_alpha   90.00
_cell.angle_beta   90.00
_cell.angle_gamma   90.00
#
_symmetry.space_group_name_H-M   'P 1'
#
loop_
_entity.id
_entity.type
_entity.pdbx_description
1 polymer ?
#
loop_
_entity_poly.entity_id
_entity_poly.type
_entity_poly.pdbx_seq_one_letter_code
_entity_poly.pdbx_strand_id
1 'polypeptide(L)'
;MNHRCIIELSCRMLLLLSLSPRLHGEDDSKTVLVHYMPWYSSKPVSGRWGWHWTMNYFDPDKVSKNGQREVASYNYPLIAPMTPTMTTP
;
A
#
# COMPACT_ATOMS: atom_id res chain seq x y z
N MET A 1 18.17 -20.69 60.19
CA MET A 1 17.97 -19.99 58.91
C MET A 1 16.79 -19.05 59.11
N ASN A 2 17.02 -17.74 59.12
CA ASN A 2 16.17 -16.82 59.88
C ASN A 2 15.19 -16.08 58.95
N HIS A 3 13.90 -16.01 59.31
CA HIS A 3 12.82 -15.41 58.51
C HIS A 3 13.14 -14.01 57.96
N ARG A 4 13.94 -13.23 58.70
CA ARG A 4 14.42 -11.90 58.30
C ARG A 4 15.28 -11.93 57.03
N CYS A 5 16.12 -12.96 56.87
CA CYS A 5 16.96 -13.14 55.69
C CYS A 5 16.11 -13.47 54.45
N ILE A 6 15.05 -14.27 54.64
CA ILE A 6 14.14 -14.68 53.56
C ILE A 6 13.36 -13.47 53.04
N ILE A 7 12.89 -12.58 53.91
CA ILE A 7 12.15 -11.37 53.53
C ILE A 7 13.05 -10.35 52.83
N GLU A 8 14.28 -10.15 53.32
CA GLU A 8 15.24 -9.24 52.68
C GLU A 8 15.63 -9.70 51.27
N LEU A 9 15.87 -11.01 51.11
CA LEU A 9 16.18 -11.61 49.81
C LEU A 9 14.99 -11.52 48.85
N SER A 10 13.76 -11.75 49.33
CA SER A 10 12.57 -11.65 48.49
C SER A 10 12.28 -10.20 48.05
N CYS A 11 12.41 -9.23 48.95
CA CYS A 11 12.26 -7.81 48.61
C CYS A 11 13.30 -7.34 47.60
N ARG A 12 14.58 -7.73 47.77
CA ARG A 12 15.64 -7.39 46.81
C ARG A 12 15.42 -8.03 45.45
N MET A 13 14.94 -9.27 45.42
CA MET A 13 14.60 -9.95 44.17
C MET A 13 13.40 -9.30 43.46
N LEU A 14 12.35 -8.92 44.20
CA LEU A 14 11.18 -8.21 43.67
C LEU A 14 11.54 -6.80 43.14
N LEU A 15 12.42 -6.08 43.84
CA LEU A 15 12.94 -4.78 43.37
C LEU A 15 13.78 -4.93 42.09
N LEU A 16 14.61 -5.98 41.99
CA LEU A 16 15.38 -6.23 40.77
C LEU A 16 14.50 -6.63 39.58
N LEU A 17 13.41 -7.37 39.83
CA LEU A 17 12.42 -7.72 38.82
C LEU A 17 11.60 -6.52 38.33
N SER A 18 11.34 -5.54 39.20
CA SER A 18 10.57 -4.33 38.81
C SER A 18 11.41 -3.26 38.10
N LEU A 19 12.73 -3.21 38.35
CA LEU A 19 13.66 -2.33 37.64
C LEU A 19 14.27 -2.95 36.37
N SER A 20 13.96 -4.21 36.07
CA SER A 20 14.39 -4.82 34.81
C SER A 20 13.74 -4.06 33.64
N PRO A 21 14.51 -3.51 32.69
CA PRO A 21 13.92 -2.92 31.50
C PRO A 21 13.05 -3.99 30.83
N ARG A 22 11.79 -3.66 30.53
CA ARG A 22 10.98 -4.54 29.69
C ARG A 22 11.78 -4.78 28.42
N LEU A 23 12.12 -6.03 28.16
CA LEU A 23 12.50 -6.49 26.82
C LEU A 23 11.31 -6.15 25.92
N HIS A 24 11.33 -4.96 25.33
CA HIS A 24 10.54 -4.70 24.14
C HIS A 24 11.13 -5.64 23.11
N GLY A 25 10.37 -6.69 22.78
CA GLY A 25 10.58 -7.35 21.51
C GLY A 25 10.52 -6.26 20.46
N GLU A 26 11.64 -6.02 19.78
CA GLU A 26 11.66 -5.27 18.54
C GLU A 26 10.57 -5.90 17.67
N ASP A 27 9.52 -5.14 17.37
CA ASP A 27 8.51 -5.58 16.42
C ASP A 27 9.25 -5.75 15.10
N ASP A 28 9.56 -7.00 14.75
CA ASP A 28 10.11 -7.38 13.45
C ASP A 28 9.03 -7.09 12.40
N SER A 29 8.88 -5.80 12.10
CA SER A 29 7.85 -5.29 11.20
C SER A 29 8.09 -5.94 9.85
N LYS A 30 7.14 -6.77 9.42
CA LYS A 30 7.28 -7.55 8.20
C LYS A 30 7.51 -6.62 7.01
N THR A 31 8.44 -7.01 6.14
CA THR A 31 8.72 -6.25 4.91
C THR A 31 7.48 -6.20 4.03
N VAL A 32 6.97 -4.99 3.80
CA VAL A 32 5.87 -4.75 2.86
C VAL A 32 6.46 -4.52 1.47
N LEU A 33 6.01 -5.32 0.51
CA LEU A 33 6.41 -5.21 -0.89
C LEU A 33 5.19 -4.82 -1.74
N VAL A 34 5.43 -4.05 -2.79
CA VAL A 34 4.41 -3.66 -3.78
C VAL A 34 4.84 -4.19 -5.13
N HIS A 35 3.92 -4.86 -5.83
CA HIS A 35 4.13 -5.27 -7.20
C HIS A 35 3.72 -4.14 -8.14
N TYR A 36 4.69 -3.55 -8.84
CA TYR A 36 4.46 -2.48 -9.80
C TYR A 36 4.52 -2.99 -11.24
N MET A 37 3.60 -2.54 -12.08
CA MET A 37 3.54 -2.92 -13.50
C MET A 37 3.69 -1.69 -14.40
N PRO A 38 4.90 -1.39 -14.92
CA PRO A 38 5.17 -0.21 -15.74
C PRO A 38 4.75 -0.39 -17.22
N TRP A 39 3.90 -1.37 -17.52
CA TRP A 39 3.57 -1.77 -18.89
C TRP A 39 2.44 -0.96 -19.54
N TYR A 40 1.87 0.00 -18.81
CA TYR A 40 0.83 0.89 -19.32
C TYR A 40 1.43 2.08 -20.06
N SER A 41 0.90 2.36 -21.26
CA SER A 41 1.33 3.50 -22.06
C SER A 41 0.15 4.17 -22.75
N SER A 42 0.10 5.50 -22.71
CA SER A 42 -0.99 6.28 -23.26
C SER A 42 -0.62 6.89 -24.61
N LYS A 43 -1.62 7.09 -25.47
CA LYS A 43 -1.42 7.67 -26.80
C LYS A 43 -0.83 9.09 -26.77
N PRO A 44 -1.20 10.00 -25.84
CA PRO A 44 -0.59 11.33 -25.77
C PRO A 44 0.91 11.33 -25.46
N VAL A 45 1.42 10.31 -24.77
CA VAL A 45 2.83 10.22 -24.36
C VAL A 45 3.65 9.38 -25.33
N SER A 46 3.09 8.28 -25.84
CA SER A 46 3.83 7.30 -26.67
C SER A 46 3.41 7.26 -28.15
N GLY A 47 2.40 8.04 -28.54
CA GLY A 47 1.82 8.02 -29.87
C GLY A 47 0.87 6.85 -30.15
N ARG A 48 0.73 5.88 -29.24
CA ARG A 48 -0.17 4.72 -29.37
C ARG A 48 -0.73 4.26 -28.03
N TRP A 49 -1.82 3.49 -28.05
CA TRP A 49 -2.29 2.81 -26.84
C TRP A 49 -1.47 1.55 -26.60
N GLY A 50 -0.94 1.40 -25.39
CA GLY A 50 -0.23 0.18 -24.97
C GLY A 50 -1.16 -1.04 -24.94
N TRP A 51 -0.60 -2.24 -25.16
CA TRP A 51 -1.37 -3.48 -25.27
C TRP A 51 -2.24 -3.77 -24.04
N HIS A 52 -1.80 -3.42 -22.83
CA HIS A 52 -2.59 -3.61 -21.60
C HIS A 52 -3.88 -2.77 -21.55
N TRP A 53 -4.01 -1.72 -22.35
CA TRP A 53 -5.27 -0.99 -22.47
C TRP A 53 -6.23 -1.63 -23.48
N THR A 54 -5.70 -2.28 -24.51
CA THR A 54 -6.48 -2.79 -25.64
C THR A 54 -6.82 -4.27 -25.50
N MET A 55 -5.90 -5.10 -24.99
CA MET A 55 -6.03 -6.57 -24.91
C MET A 55 -6.59 -7.19 -26.21
N ASN A 56 -6.22 -6.63 -27.37
CA ASN A 56 -6.69 -6.99 -28.72
C ASN A 56 -8.21 -6.83 -28.98
N TYR A 57 -8.99 -6.33 -28.03
CA TYR A 57 -10.46 -6.26 -28.13
C TYR A 57 -10.99 -4.84 -27.91
N PHE A 58 -10.41 -4.11 -26.97
CA PHE A 58 -10.84 -2.77 -26.56
C PHE A 58 -10.15 -1.69 -27.39
N ASP A 59 -10.87 -0.60 -27.68
CA ASP A 59 -10.39 0.56 -28.41
C ASP A 59 -10.44 1.84 -27.56
N PRO A 60 -9.31 2.25 -26.93
CA PRO A 60 -9.30 3.41 -26.05
C PRO A 60 -9.50 4.76 -26.74
N ASP A 61 -9.54 4.80 -28.09
CA ASP A 61 -9.97 5.98 -28.83
C ASP A 61 -11.50 6.17 -28.78
N LYS A 62 -12.28 5.12 -28.49
CA LYS A 62 -13.72 5.25 -28.22
C LYS A 62 -13.95 5.76 -26.82
N VAL A 63 -14.71 6.85 -26.72
CA VAL A 63 -15.08 7.51 -25.46
C VAL A 63 -16.60 7.44 -25.29
N SER A 64 -17.07 6.90 -24.18
CA SER A 64 -18.48 6.90 -23.80
C SER A 64 -18.95 8.29 -23.38
N LYS A 65 -20.28 8.48 -23.30
CA LYS A 65 -20.91 9.77 -22.98
C LYS A 65 -20.48 10.37 -21.63
N ASN A 66 -20.01 9.54 -20.71
CA ASN A 66 -19.51 9.93 -19.39
C ASN A 66 -17.99 10.22 -19.38
N GLY A 67 -17.33 10.26 -20.54
CA GLY A 67 -15.90 10.57 -20.66
C GLY A 67 -14.95 9.40 -20.41
N GLN A 68 -15.48 8.20 -20.15
CA GLN A 68 -14.67 6.98 -20.00
C GLN A 68 -14.29 6.40 -21.37
N ARG A 69 -13.10 5.81 -21.47
CA ARG A 69 -12.64 5.14 -22.69
C ARG A 69 -13.08 3.67 -22.70
N GLU A 70 -13.06 3.03 -23.86
CA GLU A 70 -13.17 1.57 -23.91
C GLU A 70 -11.79 0.96 -23.61
N VAL A 71 -11.59 0.43 -22.41
CA VAL A 71 -10.31 -0.13 -21.95
C VAL A 71 -10.49 -1.50 -21.30
N ALA A 72 -9.43 -2.29 -21.32
CA ALA A 72 -9.36 -3.61 -20.69
C ALA A 72 -9.23 -3.56 -19.16
N SER A 73 -10.08 -2.80 -18.49
CA SER A 73 -10.12 -2.72 -17.02
C SER A 73 -11.55 -2.44 -16.55
N TYR A 74 -11.95 -3.07 -15.45
CA TYR A 74 -13.19 -2.75 -14.77
C TYR A 74 -13.10 -1.39 -14.05
N ASN A 75 -11.95 -1.10 -13.46
CA ASN A 75 -11.71 0.13 -12.69
C ASN A 75 -10.83 1.10 -13.46
N TYR A 76 -11.16 2.38 -13.36
CA TYR A 76 -10.36 3.46 -13.93
C TYR A 76 -9.33 3.96 -12.92
N PRO A 77 -8.02 3.92 -13.24
CA PRO A 77 -7.03 4.58 -12.41
C PRO A 77 -7.28 6.08 -12.38
N LEU A 78 -7.11 6.71 -11.22
CA LEU A 78 -7.22 8.16 -11.08
C LEU A 78 -6.22 8.92 -11.97
N ILE A 79 -5.07 8.30 -12.24
CA ILE A 79 -4.02 8.87 -13.10
C ILE A 79 -4.19 8.52 -14.58
N ALA A 80 -5.14 7.64 -14.94
CA ALA A 80 -5.46 7.42 -16.34
C ALA A 80 -5.87 8.76 -16.95
N PRO A 81 -5.64 8.98 -18.26
CA PRO A 81 -6.04 10.19 -18.95
C PRO A 81 -7.58 10.28 -18.99
N MET A 82 -8.16 10.68 -17.86
CA MET A 82 -9.51 11.18 -17.77
C MET A 82 -9.50 12.50 -18.52
N THR A 83 -10.25 12.57 -19.61
CA THR A 83 -10.71 13.82 -20.17
C THR A 83 -12.09 14.09 -19.59
N PRO A 84 -12.24 14.79 -18.45
CA PRO A 84 -13.47 15.51 -18.18
C PRO A 84 -13.38 16.84 -18.91
N THR A 85 -13.51 16.85 -20.24
CA THR A 85 -13.94 18.08 -20.93
C THR A 85 -15.46 18.18 -20.82
N MET A 86 -15.92 18.51 -19.61
CA MET A 86 -17.12 19.33 -19.45
C MET A 86 -16.67 20.69 -18.96
N THR A 87 -16.05 21.43 -19.87
CA THR A 87 -16.09 22.88 -19.84
C THR A 87 -16.66 23.30 -21.19
N THR A 88 -17.94 23.00 -21.39
CA THR A 88 -18.74 23.86 -22.27
C THR A 88 -18.91 25.21 -21.56
N PRO A 89 -18.84 26.33 -22.29
CA PRO A 89 -18.91 27.68 -21.74
C PRO A 89 -20.21 27.96 -20.99
#